data_AF-A0A6I9YIW1-F1
#
_entry.id   AF-A0A6I9YIW1-F1
#
_cell.length_a   1.000
_cell.length_b   1.000
_cell.length_c   1.000
_cell.angle_alpha   90.00
_cell.angle_beta   90.00
_cell.angle_gamma   90.00
#
_symmetry.space_group_name_H-M   'P 1'
#
loop_
_entity.id
_entity.type
_entity.pdbx_description
1 polymer ?
#
loop_
_entity_poly.entity_id
_entity_poly.type
_entity_poly.pdbx_seq_one_letter_code
_entity_poly.pdbx_strand_id
1 'polypeptide(L)'
;MTQEQFVDLCILLGCDYCPKVRGLGPKKALKLLQLHGSIEGVLRNTSRKTHPLPDGWHLQETRRLFLQPEVADPGQVALEWKEPDEEGLVNFLTHEKHMKESRVRGRLKRWRDARQKLREAQESTSKGKGRATKTMKDFFPVQKRPKMAPTCPPASKKPKLSATAPGI
;
A
#
# COMPACT_ATOMS: atom_id res chain seq x y z
N MET A 1 1.03 -18.64 7.63
CA MET A 1 -0.16 -17.91 8.10
C MET A 1 -1.26 -18.21 7.11
N THR A 2 -2.39 -18.75 7.55
CA THR A 2 -3.53 -19.07 6.68
C THR A 2 -4.33 -17.81 6.34
N GLN A 3 -5.22 -17.90 5.35
CA GLN A 3 -6.10 -16.78 4.98
C GLN A 3 -6.95 -16.32 6.16
N GLU A 4 -7.51 -17.25 6.93
CA GLU A 4 -8.29 -16.95 8.13
C GLU A 4 -7.48 -16.20 9.20
N GLN A 5 -6.23 -16.64 9.43
CA GLN A 5 -5.31 -15.92 10.31
C GLN A 5 -4.99 -14.53 9.79
N PHE A 6 -4.82 -14.38 8.48
CA PHE A 6 -4.58 -13.06 7.90
C PHE A 6 -5.78 -12.12 8.07
N VAL A 7 -7.01 -12.62 7.88
CA VAL A 7 -8.24 -11.86 8.16
C VAL A 7 -8.30 -11.45 9.64
N ASP A 8 -7.99 -12.37 10.55
CA ASP A 8 -7.93 -12.10 11.99
C ASP A 8 -6.90 -11.00 12.32
N LEU A 9 -5.75 -11.02 11.66
CA LEU A 9 -4.77 -9.95 11.80
C LEU A 9 -5.35 -8.59 11.35
N CYS A 10 -5.98 -8.54 10.18
CA CYS A 10 -6.59 -7.32 9.66
C CYS A 10 -7.66 -6.74 10.60
N ILE A 11 -8.50 -7.60 11.18
CA ILE A 11 -9.52 -7.21 12.17
C ILE A 11 -8.87 -6.62 13.43
N LEU A 12 -7.77 -7.22 13.93
CA LEU A 12 -7.05 -6.71 15.10
C LEU A 12 -6.36 -5.35 14.86
N LEU A 13 -5.93 -5.08 13.62
CA LEU A 13 -5.31 -3.80 13.25
C LEU A 13 -6.32 -2.67 13.10
N GLY A 14 -7.58 -3.04 12.87
CA GLY A 14 -8.70 -2.15 12.59
C GLY A 14 -9.16 -2.31 11.15
N CYS A 15 -10.46 -2.58 11.01
CA CYS A 15 -11.14 -2.76 9.75
C CYS A 15 -12.33 -1.79 9.66
N ASP A 16 -12.86 -1.53 8.46
CA ASP A 16 -14.00 -0.62 8.30
C ASP A 16 -15.32 -1.21 8.82
N TYR A 17 -15.39 -2.53 8.94
CA TYR A 17 -16.59 -3.26 9.38
C TYR A 17 -16.67 -3.44 10.90
N CYS A 18 -15.59 -3.15 11.63
CA CYS A 18 -15.42 -3.53 13.02
C CYS A 18 -14.60 -2.50 13.81
N PRO A 19 -15.04 -2.09 15.02
CA PRO A 19 -14.19 -1.27 15.88
C PRO A 19 -12.94 -2.05 16.31
N LYS A 20 -11.79 -1.35 16.37
CA LYS A 20 -10.50 -1.96 16.71
C LYS A 20 -10.30 -2.11 18.22
N VAL A 21 -9.62 -3.18 18.62
CA VAL A 21 -9.19 -3.37 20.02
C VAL A 21 -8.09 -2.36 20.37
N ARG A 22 -8.33 -1.51 21.38
CA ARG A 22 -7.38 -0.45 21.77
C ARG A 22 -6.10 -1.07 22.33
N GLY A 23 -4.95 -0.49 21.97
CA GLY A 23 -3.64 -0.90 22.48
C GLY A 23 -2.99 -2.09 21.78
N LEU A 24 -3.64 -2.68 20.76
CA LEU A 24 -3.01 -3.64 19.86
C LEU A 24 -2.50 -2.91 18.61
N GLY A 25 -1.18 -2.87 18.46
CA GLY A 25 -0.52 -2.33 17.26
C GLY A 25 0.03 -3.44 16.35
N PRO A 26 0.51 -3.11 15.14
CA PRO A 26 0.94 -4.08 14.13
C PRO A 26 1.91 -5.15 14.61
N LYS A 27 2.98 -4.73 15.29
CA LYS A 27 4.01 -5.66 15.80
C LYS A 27 3.48 -6.57 16.91
N LYS A 28 2.59 -6.06 17.76
CA LYS A 28 2.05 -6.81 18.91
C LYS A 28 0.96 -7.78 18.45
N ALA A 29 0.05 -7.32 17.60
CA ALA A 29 -1.02 -8.14 17.04
C ALA A 29 -0.46 -9.34 16.26
N LEU A 30 0.54 -9.13 15.40
CA LEU A 30 1.17 -10.21 14.65
C LEU A 30 1.80 -11.27 15.56
N LYS A 31 2.56 -10.85 16.59
CA LYS A 31 3.18 -11.78 17.55
C LYS A 31 2.15 -12.59 18.32
N LEU A 32 1.09 -11.95 18.81
CA LEU A 32 0.02 -12.61 19.56
C LEU A 32 -0.74 -13.60 18.70
N LEU A 33 -1.02 -13.23 17.45
CA LEU A 33 -1.72 -14.11 16.52
C LEU A 33 -0.86 -15.31 16.10
N GLN A 34 0.44 -15.12 15.89
CA GLN A 34 1.37 -16.23 15.64
C GLN A 34 1.45 -17.21 16.81
N LEU A 35 1.31 -16.73 18.05
CA LEU A 35 1.36 -17.55 19.25
C LEU A 35 0.04 -18.29 19.54
N HIS A 36 -1.10 -17.63 19.29
CA HIS A 36 -2.41 -18.13 19.72
C HIS A 36 -3.32 -18.61 18.58
N GLY A 37 -2.94 -18.38 17.33
CA GLY A 37 -3.59 -18.92 16.14
C GLY A 37 -4.92 -18.27 15.74
N SER A 38 -5.70 -17.72 16.67
CA SER A 38 -6.97 -17.03 16.39
C SER A 38 -7.20 -15.84 17.32
N ILE A 39 -8.09 -14.92 16.93
CA ILE A 39 -8.50 -13.79 17.80
C ILE A 39 -9.04 -14.28 19.15
N GLU A 40 -9.85 -15.34 19.19
CA GLU A 40 -10.36 -15.91 20.44
C GLU A 40 -9.23 -16.40 21.35
N GLY A 41 -8.20 -17.02 20.77
CA GLY A 41 -7.00 -17.42 21.49
C GLY A 41 -6.26 -16.22 22.07
N VAL A 42 -6.13 -15.13 21.28
CA VAL A 42 -5.52 -13.87 21.73
C VAL A 42 -6.30 -13.25 22.88
N LEU A 43 -7.62 -13.21 22.80
CA LEU A 43 -8.48 -12.62 23.83
C LEU A 43 -8.50 -13.41 25.13
N ARG A 44 -8.44 -14.75 25.07
CA ARG A 44 -8.35 -15.60 26.27
C ARG A 44 -7.05 -15.38 27.04
N ASN A 45 -5.94 -15.17 26.32
CA ASN A 45 -4.61 -15.02 26.91
C ASN A 45 -4.21 -13.55 27.16
N THR A 46 -5.07 -12.61 26.81
CA THR A 46 -4.83 -11.18 26.99
C THR A 46 -5.79 -10.60 28.03
N SER A 47 -5.26 -9.83 28.98
CA SER A 47 -6.06 -9.18 30.01
C SER A 47 -7.04 -8.15 29.43
N ARG A 48 -8.36 -8.37 29.61
CA ARG A 48 -9.44 -7.43 29.23
C ARG A 48 -9.31 -6.04 29.88
N LYS A 49 -8.58 -5.94 30.99
CA LYS A 49 -8.23 -4.66 31.64
C LYS A 49 -7.27 -3.80 30.82
N THR A 50 -6.33 -4.44 30.11
CA THR A 50 -5.33 -3.76 29.28
C THR A 50 -5.86 -3.48 27.88
N HIS A 51 -6.71 -4.37 27.37
CA HIS A 51 -7.27 -4.32 26.04
C HIS A 51 -8.80 -4.53 26.13
N PRO A 52 -9.57 -3.47 26.44
CA PRO A 52 -11.03 -3.58 26.49
C PRO A 52 -11.58 -3.88 25.10
N LEU A 53 -12.61 -4.72 25.06
CA LEU A 53 -13.34 -5.00 23.83
C LEU A 53 -14.23 -3.80 23.52
N PRO A 54 -14.29 -3.35 22.25
CA PRO A 54 -15.24 -2.31 21.86
C PRO A 54 -16.70 -2.80 21.99
N ASP A 55 -17.60 -1.86 22.25
CA ASP A 55 -19.04 -2.12 22.23
C ASP A 55 -19.50 -2.47 20.80
N GLY A 56 -20.33 -3.51 20.64
CA GLY A 56 -20.82 -3.94 19.33
C GLY A 56 -19.76 -4.63 18.44
N TRP A 57 -18.81 -5.36 19.03
CA TRP A 57 -17.78 -6.03 18.24
C TRP A 57 -18.29 -7.30 17.53
N HIS A 58 -18.73 -7.13 16.28
CA HIS A 58 -19.26 -8.18 15.40
C HIS A 58 -18.14 -8.97 14.69
N LEU A 59 -17.37 -9.73 15.46
CA LEU A 59 -16.21 -10.47 14.95
C LEU A 59 -16.58 -11.52 13.90
N GLN A 60 -17.62 -12.32 14.15
CA GLN A 60 -17.97 -13.45 13.28
C GLN A 60 -18.57 -12.97 11.96
N GLU A 61 -19.41 -11.94 12.01
CA GLU A 61 -20.01 -11.31 10.84
C GLU A 61 -18.92 -10.67 9.96
N THR A 62 -17.97 -9.99 10.60
CA THR A 62 -16.82 -9.39 9.90
C THR A 62 -15.97 -10.45 9.21
N ARG A 63 -15.65 -11.56 9.89
CA ARG A 63 -14.91 -12.68 9.26
C ARG A 63 -15.65 -13.25 8.08
N ARG A 64 -16.95 -13.47 8.22
CA ARG A 64 -17.79 -13.97 7.13
C ARG A 64 -17.72 -13.04 5.92
N LEU A 65 -17.79 -11.73 6.12
CA LEU A 65 -17.70 -10.75 5.03
C LEU A 65 -16.34 -10.81 4.31
N PHE A 66 -15.25 -11.05 5.03
CA PHE A 66 -13.92 -11.18 4.41
C PHE A 66 -13.70 -12.52 3.71
N LEU A 67 -14.23 -13.61 4.25
CA LEU A 67 -14.03 -14.97 3.71
C LEU A 67 -15.02 -15.32 2.61
N GLN A 68 -16.24 -14.81 2.71
CA GLN A 68 -17.34 -15.03 1.78
C GLN A 68 -17.97 -13.68 1.40
N PRO A 69 -17.21 -12.81 0.70
CA PRO A 69 -17.78 -11.59 0.17
C PRO A 69 -18.78 -11.91 -0.93
N GLU A 70 -19.83 -11.08 -1.03
CA GLU A 70 -20.74 -11.12 -2.16
C GLU A 70 -20.02 -10.54 -3.38
N VAL A 71 -19.62 -11.42 -4.31
CA VAL A 71 -18.88 -11.06 -5.52
C VAL A 71 -19.58 -11.64 -6.75
N ALA A 72 -19.53 -10.91 -7.86
CA ALA A 72 -20.01 -11.41 -9.14
C ALA A 72 -19.15 -12.61 -9.60
N ASP A 73 -19.78 -13.57 -10.28
CA ASP A 73 -19.08 -14.72 -10.84
C ASP A 73 -18.11 -14.26 -11.94
N PRO A 74 -16.79 -14.47 -11.80
CA PRO A 74 -15.82 -14.07 -12.82
C PRO A 74 -16.05 -14.77 -14.16
N GLY A 75 -16.69 -15.94 -14.19
CA GLY A 75 -16.99 -16.66 -15.43
C GLY A 75 -18.10 -16.02 -16.27
N GLN A 76 -18.97 -15.22 -15.66
CA GLN A 76 -20.10 -14.58 -16.34
C GLN A 76 -19.75 -13.20 -16.91
N VAL A 77 -18.60 -12.63 -16.52
CA VAL A 77 -18.21 -11.27 -16.91
C VAL A 77 -17.27 -11.29 -18.11
N ALA A 78 -17.83 -11.05 -19.30
CA ALA A 78 -17.04 -10.80 -20.50
C ALA A 78 -16.51 -9.36 -20.48
N LEU A 79 -15.23 -9.20 -20.17
CA LEU A 79 -14.57 -7.90 -20.19
C LEU A 79 -14.05 -7.61 -21.61
N GLU A 80 -14.64 -6.61 -22.28
CA GLU A 80 -14.25 -6.18 -23.63
C GLU A 80 -13.88 -4.68 -23.64
N TRP A 81 -12.72 -4.35 -24.21
CA TRP A 81 -12.23 -2.97 -24.32
C TRP A 81 -12.51 -2.45 -25.73
N LYS A 82 -13.60 -1.68 -25.89
CA LYS A 82 -14.02 -1.09 -27.17
C LYS A 82 -13.42 0.30 -27.41
N GLU A 83 -13.49 0.77 -28.64
CA GLU A 83 -13.24 2.16 -28.98
C GLU A 83 -14.31 3.04 -28.31
N PRO A 84 -13.93 4.09 -27.58
CA PRO A 84 -14.91 5.01 -27.03
C PRO A 84 -15.59 5.79 -28.15
N ASP A 85 -16.88 6.04 -27.99
CA ASP A 85 -17.61 7.00 -28.81
C ASP A 85 -17.20 8.42 -28.42
N GLU A 86 -16.38 9.06 -29.25
CA GLU A 86 -15.81 10.37 -28.98
C GLU A 86 -16.86 11.49 -29.01
N GLU A 87 -17.79 11.45 -29.97
CA GLU A 87 -18.80 12.49 -30.14
C GLU A 87 -19.91 12.34 -29.09
N GLY A 88 -20.32 11.11 -28.76
CA GLY A 88 -21.22 10.86 -27.64
C GLY A 88 -20.65 11.31 -26.30
N LEU A 89 -19.34 11.10 -26.08
CA LEU A 89 -18.67 11.54 -24.86
C LEU A 89 -18.52 13.07 -24.78
N VAL A 90 -18.21 13.74 -25.89
CA VAL A 90 -18.19 15.21 -25.96
C VAL A 90 -19.59 15.75 -25.68
N ASN A 91 -20.63 15.15 -26.26
CA ASN A 91 -22.00 15.59 -26.06
C ASN A 91 -22.41 15.52 -24.58
N PHE A 92 -22.20 14.36 -23.94
CA PHE A 92 -22.53 14.15 -22.52
C PHE A 92 -21.75 15.09 -21.59
N LEU A 93 -20.43 15.19 -21.78
CA LEU A 93 -19.59 15.97 -20.87
C LEU A 93 -19.77 17.48 -21.06
N THR A 94 -19.98 17.95 -22.28
CA THR A 94 -20.12 19.38 -22.57
C THR A 94 -21.54 19.87 -22.37
N HIS A 95 -22.57 19.17 -22.85
CA HIS A 95 -23.95 19.64 -22.78
C HIS A 95 -24.65 19.26 -21.46
N GLU A 96 -24.44 18.05 -20.91
CA GLU A 96 -25.11 17.67 -19.65
C GLU A 96 -24.29 18.05 -18.42
N LYS A 97 -22.97 17.82 -18.46
CA LYS A 97 -22.06 18.11 -17.33
C LYS A 97 -21.40 19.49 -17.41
N HIS A 98 -21.73 20.31 -18.41
CA HIS A 98 -21.31 21.71 -18.57
C HIS A 98 -19.78 21.89 -18.55
N MET A 99 -19.03 20.91 -19.07
CA MET A 99 -17.57 20.98 -19.16
C MET A 99 -17.15 21.71 -20.43
N LYS A 100 -16.06 22.49 -20.35
CA LYS A 100 -15.48 23.18 -21.50
C LYS A 100 -15.08 22.18 -22.60
N GLU A 101 -15.68 22.32 -23.78
CA GLU A 101 -15.46 21.42 -24.93
C GLU A 101 -13.98 21.31 -25.32
N SER A 102 -13.28 22.44 -25.38
CA SER A 102 -11.86 22.50 -25.71
C SER A 102 -10.99 21.63 -24.78
N ARG A 103 -11.37 21.53 -23.50
CA ARG A 103 -10.68 20.69 -22.51
C ARG A 103 -10.98 19.21 -22.72
N VAL A 104 -12.20 18.86 -23.15
CA VAL A 104 -12.61 17.48 -23.42
C VAL A 104 -11.92 16.97 -24.68
N ARG A 105 -12.03 17.68 -25.80
CA ARG A 105 -11.35 17.33 -27.05
C ARG A 105 -9.83 17.27 -26.90
N GLY A 106 -9.23 18.20 -26.14
CA GLY A 106 -7.80 18.17 -25.84
C GLY A 106 -7.35 16.99 -24.96
N ARG A 107 -8.25 16.41 -24.15
CA ARG A 107 -7.98 15.16 -23.40
C ARG A 107 -8.13 13.94 -24.29
N LEU A 108 -9.15 13.91 -25.14
CA LEU A 108 -9.35 12.84 -26.12
C LEU A 108 -8.16 12.68 -27.07
N LYS A 109 -7.65 13.79 -27.61
CA LYS A 109 -6.45 13.77 -28.44
C LYS A 109 -5.25 13.16 -27.72
N ARG A 110 -4.95 13.61 -26.50
CA ARG A 110 -3.85 13.05 -25.69
C ARG A 110 -4.03 11.57 -25.38
N TRP A 111 -5.27 11.16 -25.11
CA TRP A 111 -5.59 9.75 -24.87
C TRP A 111 -5.35 8.90 -26.13
N ARG A 112 -5.75 9.39 -27.32
CA ARG A 112 -5.50 8.73 -28.60
C ARG A 112 -4.00 8.57 -28.85
N ASP A 113 -3.23 9.64 -28.68
CA ASP A 113 -1.77 9.63 -28.85
C ASP A 113 -1.11 8.64 -27.88
N ALA A 114 -1.57 8.59 -26.63
CA ALA A 114 -1.06 7.63 -25.64
C ALA A 114 -1.41 6.18 -26.01
N ARG A 115 -2.62 5.94 -26.52
CA ARG A 115 -3.07 4.60 -26.93
C ARG A 115 -2.34 4.11 -28.17
N GLN A 116 -2.04 4.99 -29.12
CA GLN A 116 -1.21 4.70 -30.27
C GLN A 116 0.22 4.34 -29.87
N LYS A 117 0.87 5.15 -29.03
CA LYS A 117 2.21 4.85 -28.49
C LYS A 117 2.28 3.52 -27.75
N LEU A 118 1.22 3.16 -27.00
CA LEU A 118 1.14 1.88 -26.32
C LEU A 118 1.11 0.71 -27.30
N ARG A 119 0.34 0.82 -28.40
CA ARG A 119 0.29 -0.22 -29.45
C ARG A 119 1.64 -0.37 -30.15
N GLU A 120 2.26 0.74 -30.54
CA GLU A 120 3.60 0.75 -31.16
C GLU A 120 4.69 0.15 -30.23
N ALA A 121 4.60 0.40 -28.92
CA ALA A 121 5.48 -0.19 -27.92
C ALA A 121 5.26 -1.71 -27.74
N GLN A 122 4.02 -2.19 -27.89
CA GLN A 122 3.73 -3.63 -27.83
C GLN A 122 4.22 -4.36 -29.08
N GLU A 123 4.06 -3.77 -30.26
CA GLU A 123 4.52 -4.34 -31.54
C GLU A 123 6.06 -4.37 -31.68
N SER A 124 6.75 -3.36 -31.15
CA SER A 124 8.22 -3.35 -31.09
C SER A 124 8.78 -4.37 -30.09
N THR A 125 8.04 -4.67 -29.01
CA THR A 125 8.40 -5.72 -28.04
C THR A 125 8.21 -7.12 -28.62
N SER A 126 7.26 -7.33 -29.54
CA SER A 126 7.02 -8.66 -30.14
C SER A 126 8.00 -9.03 -31.27
N LYS A 127 8.73 -8.06 -31.85
CA LYS A 127 9.76 -8.31 -32.88
C LYS A 127 11.20 -8.37 -32.35
N GLY A 128 11.42 -8.06 -31.07
CA GLY A 128 12.72 -8.18 -30.39
C GLY A 128 12.83 -9.47 -29.58
N LYS A 129 13.90 -10.25 -29.83
CA LYS A 129 14.31 -11.43 -29.06
C LYS A 129 14.17 -11.25 -27.54
N GLY A 130 13.45 -12.15 -26.88
CA GLY A 130 13.58 -12.47 -25.45
C GLY A 130 12.89 -11.51 -24.48
N ARG A 131 11.80 -11.99 -23.86
CA ARG A 131 11.11 -11.34 -22.74
C ARG A 131 12.03 -11.29 -21.51
N ALA A 132 12.75 -10.19 -21.31
CA ALA A 132 13.24 -9.85 -19.99
C ALA A 132 12.03 -9.45 -19.14
N THR A 133 11.57 -10.35 -18.27
CA THR A 133 10.59 -10.00 -17.23
C THR A 133 11.19 -8.87 -16.39
N LYS A 134 10.57 -7.68 -16.43
CA LYS A 134 10.94 -6.57 -15.54
C LYS A 134 10.94 -7.12 -14.11
N THR A 135 12.12 -7.21 -13.51
CA THR A 135 12.25 -7.71 -12.14
C THR A 135 11.91 -6.57 -11.18
N MET A 136 11.54 -6.88 -9.92
CA MET A 136 11.24 -5.83 -8.91
C MET A 136 12.37 -4.78 -8.74
N LYS A 137 13.59 -5.09 -9.18
CA LYS A 137 14.75 -4.20 -9.18
C LYS A 137 14.62 -3.02 -10.16
N ASP A 138 13.80 -3.17 -11.21
CA ASP A 138 13.58 -2.14 -12.23
C ASP A 138 12.54 -1.10 -11.78
N PHE A 139 11.71 -1.44 -10.78
CA PHE A 139 10.69 -0.56 -10.21
C PHE A 139 11.25 0.37 -9.13
N PHE A 140 12.31 -0.06 -8.45
CA PHE A 140 12.99 0.71 -7.40
C PHE A 140 14.49 0.74 -7.70
N PRO A 141 14.98 1.70 -8.50
CA PRO A 141 16.42 1.87 -8.67
C PRO A 141 17.02 2.25 -7.31
N VAL A 142 17.63 1.27 -6.64
CA VAL A 142 18.43 1.50 -5.44
C VAL A 142 19.65 2.30 -5.87
N GLN A 143 19.59 3.62 -5.69
CA GLN A 143 20.77 4.46 -5.80
C GLN A 143 21.74 4.03 -4.70
N LYS A 144 22.79 3.27 -5.07
CA LYS A 144 23.89 2.99 -4.15
C LYS A 144 24.54 4.32 -3.81
N ARG A 145 24.38 4.77 -2.55
CA ARG A 145 25.20 5.85 -2.02
C ARG A 145 26.67 5.46 -2.22
N PRO A 146 27.54 6.36 -2.72
CA PRO A 146 28.97 6.11 -2.76
C PRO A 146 29.43 5.70 -1.36
N LYS A 147 30.24 4.64 -1.27
CA LYS A 147 30.91 4.30 -0.02
C LYS A 147 31.86 5.44 0.32
N MET A 148 31.44 6.37 1.18
CA MET A 148 32.37 7.29 1.82
C MET A 148 33.31 6.45 2.67
N ALA A 149 34.61 6.56 2.40
CA ALA A 149 35.65 6.02 3.27
C ALA A 149 35.50 6.61 4.68
N PRO A 150 35.78 5.85 5.76
CA PRO A 150 35.73 6.39 7.11
C PRO A 150 36.93 7.32 7.31
N THR A 151 36.76 8.61 7.03
CA THR A 151 37.67 9.64 7.54
C THR A 151 37.11 10.14 8.86
N CYS A 152 37.34 9.39 9.94
CA CYS A 152 37.29 9.98 11.29
C CYS A 152 38.62 10.74 11.50
N PRO A 153 38.61 12.06 11.70
CA PRO A 153 39.78 12.74 12.24
C PRO A 153 39.97 12.30 13.71
N PRO A 154 41.20 12.03 14.17
CA PRO A 154 41.45 11.63 15.55
C PRO A 154 41.11 12.76 16.52
N ALA A 155 40.42 12.39 17.60
CA ALA A 155 39.98 13.28 18.67
C ALA A 155 41.15 14.10 19.24
N SER A 156 41.05 15.43 19.13
CA SER A 156 41.93 16.38 19.80
C SER A 156 41.76 16.25 21.32
N LYS A 157 42.82 15.82 22.01
CA LYS A 157 42.90 15.81 23.48
C LYS A 157 42.72 17.24 24.00
N LYS A 158 41.70 17.47 24.83
CA LYS A 158 41.55 18.71 25.60
C LYS A 158 42.80 18.91 26.49
N PRO A 159 43.46 20.07 26.47
CA PRO A 159 44.51 20.35 27.45
C PRO A 159 43.91 20.50 28.85
N LYS A 160 44.55 19.86 29.84
CA LYS A 160 44.23 20.00 31.27
C LYS A 160 44.53 21.44 31.70
N LEU A 161 43.55 22.16 32.24
CA LEU A 161 43.83 23.34 33.06
C LEU A 161 44.45 22.85 34.37
N SER A 162 45.74 23.10 34.55
CA SER A 162 46.43 23.00 35.83
C SER A 162 46.09 24.22 36.69
N ALA A 163 45.55 23.97 37.88
CA ALA A 163 45.39 24.97 38.92
C ALA A 163 46.77 25.35 39.49
N THR A 164 47.13 26.63 39.40
CA THR A 164 48.17 27.23 40.23
C THR A 164 47.66 28.60 40.67
N ALA A 165 47.30 28.72 41.94
CA ALA A 165 47.07 29.99 42.61
C ALA A 165 48.43 30.59 43.03
N PRO A 166 48.61 31.91 42.96
CA PRO A 166 49.51 32.63 43.84
C PRO A 166 48.72 33.47 44.86
N GLY A 167 49.14 33.42 46.13
CA GLY A 167 48.88 34.50 47.10
C GLY A 167 49.44 35.83 46.54
N ILE A 168 48.85 36.99 46.83
CA ILE A 168 48.66 37.68 48.10
C ILE A 168 47.36 38.49 47.99
#